data_AF-A0A501X3F4-F1
#
_entry.id   AF-A0A501X3F4-F1
#
_cell.length_a   1.000
_cell.length_b   1.000
_cell.length_c   1.000
_cell.angle_alpha   90.00
_cell.angle_beta   90.00
_cell.angle_gamma   90.00
#
_symmetry.space_group_name_H-M   'P 1'
#
loop_
_entity.id
_entity.type
_entity.pdbx_description
1 polymer ?
#
loop_
_entity_poly.entity_id
_entity_poly.type
_entity_poly.pdbx_seq_one_letter_code
_entity_poly.pdbx_strand_id
1 'polypeptide(L)'
;MIFIEPTSRLRDFSEIRSLRTAYRSRLTVEQDQLTLSHAAKDVHEIELNNNGALTLTSSDSLLANLIEHLLRHIDHAEAKVTAISQIADDKSQWQIFLQTPPLRPQASSEAYSLEALGSKKKTPSKLLRVPVYGQDGSYFEWLTQLRPPASGTPPKWLQQLPNNFVLSALRTPYTEEILQAIPTSWRFVVDQDGEPDPLRELHRDNQAPWQGLNGLQWWLDSDHQGLPIVIADSQFGYVYVGNIIPQLATVTKNDSIEFSSNTDTSA
;
A
#
# COMPACT_ATOMS: atom_id res chain seq x y z
N MET A 1 21.59 -5.69 -1.87
CA MET A 1 20.71 -6.41 -2.82
C MET A 1 20.06 -7.53 -2.02
N ILE A 2 18.74 -7.48 -1.77
CA ILE A 2 18.05 -8.66 -1.23
C ILE A 2 17.67 -9.55 -2.40
N PHE A 3 18.18 -10.78 -2.34
CA PHE A 3 17.64 -11.91 -3.05
C PHE A 3 16.53 -12.46 -2.16
N ILE A 4 15.26 -12.18 -2.46
CA ILE A 4 14.18 -13.02 -1.93
C ILE A 4 14.29 -14.30 -2.75
N GLU A 5 14.73 -15.41 -2.15
CA GLU A 5 14.72 -16.72 -2.79
C GLU A 5 13.28 -17.04 -3.21
N PRO A 6 12.94 -16.97 -4.50
CA PRO A 6 11.63 -17.35 -4.95
C PRO A 6 11.60 -18.88 -4.88
N THR A 7 10.83 -19.45 -3.96
CA THR A 7 10.70 -20.91 -3.83
C THR A 7 9.89 -21.54 -4.97
N SER A 8 9.38 -20.74 -5.92
CA SER A 8 8.57 -21.23 -7.03
C SER A 8 8.75 -20.41 -8.32
N ARG A 9 8.46 -21.07 -9.45
CA ARG A 9 8.49 -20.50 -10.80
C ARG A 9 7.55 -19.29 -10.90
N LEU A 10 7.88 -18.39 -11.83
CA LEU A 10 7.03 -17.29 -12.31
C LEU A 10 5.55 -17.71 -12.33
N ARG A 11 4.69 -17.06 -11.53
CA ARG A 11 3.25 -17.07 -11.83
C ARG A 11 3.02 -16.11 -12.97
N ASP A 12 2.12 -16.50 -13.86
CA ASP A 12 1.62 -15.60 -14.87
C ASP A 12 1.01 -14.37 -14.16
N PHE A 13 1.42 -13.17 -14.54
CA PHE A 13 0.95 -11.93 -13.90
C PHE A 13 -0.58 -11.82 -13.93
N SER A 14 -1.22 -12.55 -14.86
CA SER A 14 -2.65 -12.78 -14.99
C SER A 14 -3.28 -13.49 -13.76
N GLU A 15 -2.58 -14.41 -13.09
CA GLU A 15 -3.05 -15.12 -11.90
C GLU A 15 -2.99 -14.26 -10.64
N ILE A 16 -1.94 -13.44 -10.52
CA ILE A 16 -1.87 -12.40 -9.49
C ILE A 16 -3.02 -11.42 -9.71
N ARG A 17 -3.29 -11.04 -10.96
CA ARG A 17 -4.44 -10.20 -11.32
C ARG A 17 -5.77 -10.90 -11.04
N SER A 18 -5.91 -12.22 -11.23
CA SER A 18 -7.15 -12.97 -11.04
C SER A 18 -7.49 -13.22 -9.56
N LEU A 19 -6.50 -13.55 -8.72
CA LEU A 19 -6.66 -13.62 -7.26
C LEU A 19 -6.96 -12.24 -6.67
N ARG A 20 -6.30 -11.19 -7.19
CA ARG A 20 -6.65 -9.78 -6.89
C ARG A 20 -8.00 -9.38 -7.47
N THR A 21 -8.50 -10.05 -8.52
CA THR A 21 -9.85 -9.86 -9.08
C THR A 21 -10.91 -10.54 -8.24
N ALA A 22 -10.60 -11.63 -7.54
CA ALA A 22 -11.48 -12.24 -6.55
C ALA A 22 -11.67 -11.36 -5.30
N TYR A 23 -10.67 -10.55 -4.95
CA TYR A 23 -10.85 -9.45 -3.97
C TYR A 23 -11.80 -8.35 -4.50
N ARG A 24 -11.74 -8.05 -5.82
CA ARG A 24 -12.63 -7.05 -6.46
C ARG A 24 -14.12 -7.36 -6.30
N SER A 25 -14.52 -8.64 -6.27
CA SER A 25 -15.94 -9.00 -6.13
C SER A 25 -16.45 -8.93 -4.69
N ARG A 26 -15.57 -8.97 -3.69
CA ARG A 26 -15.91 -8.93 -2.27
C ARG A 26 -15.94 -7.50 -1.70
N LEU A 27 -15.22 -6.56 -2.31
CA LEU A 27 -15.24 -5.14 -1.95
C LEU A 27 -16.53 -4.40 -2.31
N THR A 28 -17.35 -4.95 -3.20
CA THR A 28 -18.70 -4.44 -3.49
C THR A 28 -19.64 -4.77 -2.33
N VAL A 29 -19.63 -3.94 -1.31
CA VAL A 29 -20.62 -3.97 -0.23
C VAL A 29 -22.00 -3.63 -0.84
N GLU A 30 -22.99 -4.49 -0.61
CA GLU A 30 -24.39 -4.26 -0.96
C GLU A 30 -24.90 -2.94 -0.35
N GLN A 31 -25.68 -2.20 -1.13
CA GLN A 31 -26.03 -0.79 -0.96
C GLN A 31 -26.93 -0.44 0.25
N ASP A 32 -27.09 -1.34 1.22
CA ASP A 32 -28.01 -1.12 2.34
C ASP A 32 -27.25 -0.86 3.64
N GLN A 33 -26.97 0.42 3.91
CA GLN A 33 -27.33 1.12 5.16
C GLN A 33 -26.59 2.46 5.34
N LEU A 34 -27.39 3.48 5.67
CA LEU A 34 -27.08 4.75 6.34
C LEU A 34 -25.97 5.65 5.74
N THR A 35 -26.38 6.84 5.31
CA THR A 35 -25.55 7.90 4.73
C THR A 35 -24.53 8.49 5.71
N LEU A 36 -23.41 7.81 5.88
CA LEU A 36 -22.15 8.47 6.22
C LEU A 36 -21.63 9.25 4.99
N SER A 37 -20.89 10.33 5.26
CA SER A 37 -20.30 11.19 4.23
C SER A 37 -19.58 10.38 3.15
N HIS A 38 -19.60 10.83 1.88
CA HIS A 38 -18.97 10.12 0.77
C HIS A 38 -17.47 9.82 0.99
N ALA A 39 -16.78 10.56 1.87
CA ALA A 39 -15.42 10.27 2.31
C ALA A 39 -15.29 8.96 3.10
N ALA A 40 -16.25 8.69 3.99
CA ALA A 40 -16.30 7.45 4.78
C ALA A 40 -16.71 6.23 3.95
N LYS A 41 -17.22 6.43 2.72
CA LYS A 41 -17.62 5.33 1.83
C LYS A 41 -16.44 4.70 1.08
N ASP A 42 -15.34 5.45 0.89
CA ASP A 42 -14.16 4.99 0.14
C ASP A 42 -13.01 4.54 1.07
N VAL A 43 -13.16 4.71 2.38
CA VAL A 43 -12.22 4.24 3.40
C VAL A 43 -12.80 2.98 4.03
N HIS A 44 -12.14 1.84 3.81
CA HIS A 44 -12.49 0.56 4.39
C HIS A 44 -11.39 0.10 5.32
N GLU A 45 -11.78 -0.59 6.39
CA GLU A 45 -10.84 -1.38 7.17
C GLU A 45 -10.63 -2.74 6.50
N ILE A 46 -9.37 -3.07 6.26
CA ILE A 46 -8.96 -4.35 5.70
C ILE A 46 -8.15 -5.12 6.74
N GLU A 47 -8.34 -6.43 6.73
CA GLU A 47 -7.58 -7.38 7.53
C GLU A 47 -6.56 -8.08 6.64
N LEU A 48 -5.31 -8.08 7.07
CA LEU A 48 -4.25 -8.96 6.58
C LEU A 48 -3.99 -10.04 7.63
N ASN A 49 -3.96 -11.30 7.20
CA ASN A 49 -3.67 -12.41 8.10
C ASN A 49 -2.87 -13.50 7.38
N ASN A 50 -2.36 -14.43 8.17
CA ASN A 50 -1.61 -15.59 7.69
C ASN A 50 -2.39 -16.47 6.68
N ASN A 51 -3.72 -16.59 6.81
CA ASN A 51 -4.55 -17.40 5.92
C ASN A 51 -4.61 -16.81 4.49
N GLY A 52 -4.43 -15.49 4.36
CA GLY A 52 -4.35 -14.80 3.08
C GLY A 52 -2.95 -14.78 2.47
N ALA A 53 -1.92 -15.29 3.15
CA ALA A 53 -0.53 -15.20 2.70
C ALA A 53 -0.24 -16.15 1.51
N LEU A 54 0.22 -15.59 0.40
CA LEU A 54 0.70 -16.36 -0.76
C LEU A 54 2.21 -16.54 -0.71
N THR A 55 2.71 -17.59 -1.36
CA THR A 55 4.15 -17.79 -1.58
C THR A 55 4.74 -16.62 -2.37
N LEU A 56 5.86 -16.08 -1.90
CA LEU A 56 6.59 -15.01 -2.57
C LEU A 56 7.11 -15.45 -3.94
N THR A 57 6.88 -14.62 -4.95
CA THR A 57 7.31 -14.85 -6.33
C THR A 57 8.47 -13.92 -6.73
N SER A 58 9.08 -14.18 -7.88
CA SER A 58 10.08 -13.28 -8.49
C SER A 58 9.52 -11.87 -8.71
N SER A 59 8.23 -11.76 -9.04
CA SER A 59 7.52 -10.50 -9.23
C SER A 59 7.44 -9.70 -7.94
N ASP A 60 7.15 -10.37 -6.82
CA ASP A 60 7.06 -9.75 -5.50
C ASP A 60 8.44 -9.27 -5.04
N SER A 61 9.48 -10.08 -5.28
CA SER A 61 10.88 -9.71 -5.04
C SER A 61 11.31 -8.49 -5.83
N LEU A 62 10.95 -8.42 -7.11
CA LEU A 62 11.27 -7.26 -7.96
C LEU A 62 10.53 -6.01 -7.52
N LEU A 63 9.26 -6.13 -7.15
CA LEU A 63 8.47 -5.03 -6.62
C LEU A 63 9.03 -4.52 -5.28
N ALA A 64 9.36 -5.43 -4.36
CA ALA A 64 9.98 -5.10 -3.08
C ALA A 64 11.34 -4.41 -3.28
N ASN A 65 12.17 -4.90 -4.20
CA ASN A 65 13.46 -4.29 -4.55
C ASN A 65 13.32 -2.90 -5.17
N LEU A 66 12.32 -2.70 -6.04
CA LEU A 66 12.00 -1.38 -6.60
C LEU A 66 11.64 -0.39 -5.49
N ILE A 67 10.75 -0.80 -4.58
CA ILE A 67 10.31 0.05 -3.46
C ILE A 67 11.47 0.31 -2.49
N GLU A 68 12.27 -0.70 -2.15
CA GLU A 68 13.47 -0.53 -1.33
C GLU A 68 14.43 0.49 -1.95
N HIS A 69 14.68 0.40 -3.25
CA HIS A 69 15.55 1.30 -3.98
C HIS A 69 15.04 2.74 -3.95
N LEU A 70 13.71 2.90 -4.07
CA LEU A 70 13.01 4.17 -3.91
C LEU A 70 13.16 4.74 -2.50
N LEU A 71 12.90 3.93 -1.49
CA LEU A 71 12.96 4.34 -0.08
C LEU A 71 14.38 4.72 0.31
N ARG A 72 15.41 4.02 -0.17
CA ARG A 72 16.81 4.41 0.06
C ARG A 72 17.16 5.79 -0.49
N HIS A 73 16.52 6.19 -1.60
CA HIS A 73 16.71 7.52 -2.15
C HIS A 73 16.03 8.61 -1.32
N ILE A 74 14.89 8.28 -0.70
CA ILE A 74 14.08 9.23 0.08
C ILE A 74 14.57 9.35 1.52
N ASP A 75 14.93 8.23 2.14
CA ASP A 75 15.20 8.06 3.58
C ASP A 75 16.70 7.81 3.85
N HIS A 76 17.55 8.22 2.91
CA HIS A 76 19.02 8.29 2.97
C HIS A 76 19.71 7.32 3.96
N ALA A 77 19.75 6.02 3.59
CA ALA A 77 20.86 5.06 3.74
C ALA A 77 20.54 3.69 4.39
N GLU A 78 19.49 3.53 5.22
CA GLU A 78 19.24 2.26 5.92
C GLU A 78 17.89 1.59 5.61
N ALA A 79 17.13 2.13 4.66
CA ALA A 79 15.88 1.53 4.21
C ALA A 79 16.12 0.10 3.69
N LYS A 80 15.53 -0.88 4.38
CA LYS A 80 15.47 -2.29 4.00
C LYS A 80 14.01 -2.71 4.02
N VAL A 81 13.55 -3.34 2.95
CA VAL A 81 12.19 -3.89 2.88
C VAL A 81 12.24 -5.37 3.22
N THR A 82 11.58 -5.75 4.32
CA THR A 82 11.58 -7.12 4.85
C THR A 82 10.20 -7.74 4.62
N ALA A 83 10.11 -8.96 4.11
CA ALA A 83 8.81 -9.61 3.96
C ALA A 83 8.22 -9.93 5.34
N ILE A 84 6.91 -9.76 5.49
CA ILE A 84 6.20 -10.07 6.73
C ILE A 84 6.40 -11.51 7.20
N SER A 85 6.55 -12.48 6.29
CA SER A 85 6.87 -13.88 6.60
C SER A 85 8.25 -14.08 7.24
N GLN A 86 9.14 -13.09 7.15
CA GLN A 86 10.44 -13.11 7.83
C GLN A 86 10.36 -12.53 9.26
N ILE A 87 9.24 -11.90 9.61
CA ILE A 87 9.01 -11.21 10.88
C ILE A 87 8.03 -12.01 11.73
N ALA A 88 6.89 -12.36 11.14
CA ALA A 88 5.86 -13.14 11.79
C ALA A 88 6.26 -14.63 11.76
N ASP A 89 6.25 -15.27 12.92
CA ASP A 89 6.53 -16.70 12.99
C ASP A 89 5.39 -17.47 12.31
N ASP A 90 5.71 -18.42 11.41
CA ASP A 90 4.73 -19.26 10.69
C ASP A 90 3.72 -19.99 11.60
N LYS A 91 4.05 -20.14 12.89
CA LYS A 91 3.22 -20.81 13.90
C LYS A 91 2.26 -19.87 14.64
N SER A 92 2.44 -18.56 14.51
CA SER A 92 1.62 -17.55 15.17
C SER A 92 0.45 -17.16 14.26
N GLN A 93 -0.76 -17.16 14.81
CA GLN A 93 -1.91 -16.51 14.17
C GLN A 93 -1.73 -15.01 14.40
N TRP A 94 -1.59 -14.25 13.33
CA TRP A 94 -1.47 -12.80 13.38
C TRP A 94 -2.49 -12.17 12.45
N GLN A 95 -2.95 -10.98 12.86
CA GLN A 95 -3.91 -10.17 12.14
C GLN A 95 -3.41 -8.73 12.14
N ILE A 96 -3.57 -8.03 11.03
CA ILE A 96 -3.19 -6.63 10.88
C ILE A 96 -4.38 -5.91 10.27
N PHE A 97 -4.84 -4.86 10.93
CA PHE A 97 -5.90 -4.01 10.43
C PHE A 97 -5.28 -2.76 9.80
N LEU A 98 -5.68 -2.45 8.56
CA LEU A 98 -5.25 -1.25 7.85
C LEU A 98 -6.47 -0.51 7.33
N GLN A 99 -6.40 0.82 7.33
CA GLN A 99 -7.38 1.66 6.68
C GLN A 99 -6.94 1.96 5.24
N THR A 100 -7.81 1.68 4.26
CA THR A 100 -7.50 1.99 2.87
C THR A 100 -7.52 3.50 2.64
N PRO A 101 -6.51 4.08 1.96
CA PRO A 101 -6.50 5.50 1.68
C PRO A 101 -7.66 5.85 0.74
N PRO A 102 -8.21 7.07 0.80
CA PRO A 102 -9.21 7.54 -0.15
C PRO A 102 -8.58 7.66 -1.54
N LEU A 103 -8.98 6.80 -2.48
CA LEU A 103 -8.36 6.70 -3.81
C LEU A 103 -9.05 7.57 -4.86
N ARG A 104 -10.31 7.95 -4.63
CA ARG A 104 -11.13 8.73 -5.56
C ARG A 104 -11.25 10.18 -5.10
N PRO A 105 -11.05 11.16 -6.02
CA PRO A 105 -11.39 12.53 -5.73
C PRO A 105 -12.91 12.64 -5.59
N GLN A 106 -13.37 13.30 -4.53
CA GLN A 106 -14.81 13.52 -4.28
C GLN A 106 -15.43 14.25 -5.48
N ALA A 107 -16.51 13.70 -6.03
CA ALA A 107 -17.48 14.51 -6.75
C ALA A 107 -18.29 15.23 -5.67
N SER A 108 -17.97 16.49 -5.40
CA SER A 108 -18.78 17.32 -4.51
C SER A 108 -20.22 17.35 -5.04
N SER A 109 -21.15 16.68 -4.37
CA SER A 109 -22.57 16.82 -4.65
C SER A 109 -23.06 18.15 -4.08
N GLU A 110 -23.52 19.01 -4.99
CA GLU A 110 -24.41 20.17 -4.79
C GLU A 110 -23.82 21.48 -4.23
N ALA A 111 -23.71 22.50 -5.09
CA ALA A 111 -24.71 23.59 -5.19
C ALA A 111 -24.11 24.85 -5.85
N TYR A 112 -24.79 25.36 -6.88
CA TYR A 112 -24.74 26.72 -7.44
C TYR A 112 -23.53 27.59 -7.06
N SER A 113 -22.44 27.46 -7.80
CA SER A 113 -21.48 28.54 -8.01
C SER A 113 -20.88 28.37 -9.38
N LEU A 114 -21.34 29.18 -10.33
CA LEU A 114 -20.85 29.27 -11.72
C LEU A 114 -19.39 29.75 -11.81
N GLU A 115 -18.66 29.79 -10.69
CA GLU A 115 -17.26 30.18 -10.57
C GLU A 115 -16.32 28.99 -10.24
N ALA A 116 -16.86 27.80 -9.94
CA ALA A 116 -16.06 26.62 -9.60
C ALA A 116 -15.59 25.79 -10.83
N LEU A 117 -15.62 26.35 -12.04
CA LEU A 117 -15.03 25.75 -13.24
C LEU A 117 -13.53 26.01 -13.39
N GLY A 118 -12.92 26.72 -12.43
CA GLY A 118 -11.49 26.99 -12.39
C GLY A 118 -10.72 26.03 -11.49
N SER A 119 -10.04 25.05 -12.10
CA SER A 119 -9.04 24.16 -11.51
C SER A 119 -9.57 23.00 -10.63
N LYS A 120 -9.86 21.86 -11.29
CA LYS A 120 -9.56 20.56 -10.68
C LYS A 120 -8.07 20.59 -10.32
N LYS A 121 -7.72 20.87 -9.06
CA LYS A 121 -6.33 20.81 -8.58
C LYS A 121 -5.83 19.40 -8.90
N LYS A 122 -4.97 19.27 -9.91
CA LYS A 122 -4.33 17.99 -10.22
C LYS A 122 -3.62 17.54 -8.96
N THR A 123 -4.00 16.38 -8.43
CA THR A 123 -3.28 15.75 -7.32
C THR A 123 -1.80 15.70 -7.71
N PRO A 124 -0.89 16.25 -6.90
CA PRO A 124 0.52 16.33 -7.27
C PRO A 124 1.05 14.90 -7.39
N SER A 125 1.35 14.48 -8.62
CA SER A 125 1.97 13.18 -8.88
C SER A 125 3.42 13.38 -9.26
N LYS A 126 4.29 12.49 -8.76
CA LYS A 126 5.71 12.46 -9.06
C LYS A 126 5.97 11.28 -9.97
N LEU A 127 6.58 11.52 -11.12
CA LEU A 127 6.97 10.48 -12.05
C LEU A 127 8.45 10.18 -11.87
N LEU A 128 8.73 8.90 -11.70
CA LEU A 128 10.05 8.36 -11.54
C LEU A 128 10.36 7.46 -12.74
N ARG A 129 11.61 7.54 -13.21
CA ARG A 129 12.20 6.54 -14.12
C ARG A 129 13.27 5.76 -13.38
N VAL A 130 13.21 4.44 -13.45
CA VAL A 130 14.19 3.53 -12.84
C VAL A 130 14.83 2.71 -13.96
N PRO A 131 16.11 2.93 -14.26
CA PRO A 131 16.88 2.05 -15.13
C PRO A 131 17.06 0.69 -14.43
N VAL A 132 16.67 -0.40 -15.08
CA VAL A 132 16.77 -1.77 -14.54
C VAL A 132 17.68 -2.62 -15.43
N TYR A 133 18.68 -3.24 -14.82
CA TYR A 133 19.58 -4.17 -15.51
C TYR A 133 19.38 -5.60 -15.01
N GLY A 134 19.19 -6.52 -15.95
CA GLY A 134 19.16 -7.96 -15.70
C GLY A 134 20.56 -8.55 -15.50
N GLN A 135 20.62 -9.80 -15.06
CA GLN A 135 21.90 -10.51 -14.86
C GLN A 135 22.65 -10.79 -16.16
N ASP A 136 21.92 -10.87 -17.27
CA ASP A 136 22.41 -11.08 -18.63
C ASP A 136 22.82 -9.77 -19.33
N GLY A 137 22.74 -8.63 -18.63
CA GLY A 137 23.03 -7.32 -19.17
C GLY A 137 21.87 -6.67 -19.94
N SER A 138 20.69 -7.31 -19.98
CA SER A 138 19.48 -6.71 -20.54
C SER A 138 19.11 -5.41 -19.81
N TYR A 139 18.50 -4.47 -20.55
CA TYR A 139 18.14 -3.15 -20.06
C TYR A 139 16.64 -2.90 -20.20
N PHE A 140 16.03 -2.45 -19.11
CA PHE A 140 14.64 -2.03 -19.06
C PHE A 140 14.53 -0.67 -18.39
N GLU A 141 13.54 0.10 -18.81
CA GLU A 141 13.19 1.34 -18.13
C GLU A 141 11.83 1.19 -17.49
N TRP A 142 11.80 1.26 -16.16
CA TRP A 142 10.56 1.22 -15.40
C TRP A 142 10.09 2.62 -15.04
N LEU A 143 8.81 2.86 -15.27
CA LEU A 143 8.10 4.08 -14.92
C LEU A 143 7.32 3.85 -13.64
N THR A 144 7.52 4.71 -12.66
CA THR A 144 6.79 4.63 -11.39
C THR A 144 6.15 5.99 -11.10
N GLN A 145 4.84 6.00 -10.88
CA GLN A 145 4.12 7.21 -10.48
C GLN A 145 3.78 7.13 -9.00
N LEU A 146 4.23 8.12 -8.23
CA LEU A 146 3.87 8.30 -6.83
C LEU A 146 2.80 9.39 -6.73
N ARG A 147 1.70 9.11 -6.04
CA ARG A 147 0.65 10.10 -5.75
C ARG A 147 0.27 10.05 -4.27
N PRO A 148 -0.07 11.18 -3.64
CA PRO A 148 -0.71 11.15 -2.33
C PRO A 148 -2.15 10.60 -2.46
N PRO A 149 -2.81 10.29 -1.33
CA PRO A 149 -4.24 10.01 -1.30
C PRO A 149 -5.06 11.15 -1.93
N ALA A 150 -6.27 10.84 -2.41
CA ALA A 150 -7.14 11.81 -3.07
C ALA A 150 -7.67 12.87 -2.09
N SER A 151 -7.78 12.52 -0.81
CA SER A 151 -7.99 13.45 0.30
C SER A 151 -6.97 13.16 1.39
N GLY A 152 -6.34 14.21 1.93
CA GLY A 152 -5.25 14.09 2.90
C GLY A 152 -4.13 15.07 2.59
N THR A 153 -3.17 15.19 3.50
CA THR A 153 -2.00 16.05 3.29
C THR A 153 -0.91 15.21 2.64
N PRO A 154 -0.35 15.60 1.47
CA PRO A 154 0.75 14.86 0.87
C PRO A 154 1.95 14.82 1.84
N PRO A 155 2.63 13.67 2.00
CA PRO A 155 3.81 13.59 2.85
C PRO A 155 4.86 14.64 2.49
N LYS A 156 5.51 15.25 3.49
CA LYS A 156 6.48 16.35 3.25
C LYS A 156 7.60 15.95 2.28
N TRP A 157 8.14 14.74 2.46
CA TRP A 157 9.19 14.19 1.59
C TRP A 157 8.69 14.04 0.14
N LEU A 158 7.41 13.64 -0.06
CA LEU A 158 6.83 13.51 -1.39
C LEU A 158 6.71 14.87 -2.08
N GLN A 159 6.39 15.92 -1.33
CA GLN A 159 6.32 17.28 -1.88
C GLN A 159 7.69 17.80 -2.33
N GLN A 160 8.76 17.43 -1.61
CA GLN A 160 10.14 17.84 -1.87
C GLN A 160 10.76 17.13 -3.08
N LEU A 161 10.24 15.95 -3.47
CA LEU A 161 10.73 15.25 -4.65
C LEU A 161 10.50 16.05 -5.94
N PRO A 162 11.44 16.01 -6.91
CA PRO A 162 11.21 16.58 -8.23
C PRO A 162 10.01 15.91 -8.92
N ASN A 163 9.28 16.67 -9.76
CA ASN A 163 8.11 16.13 -10.47
C ASN A 163 8.48 14.99 -11.44
N ASN A 164 9.66 15.07 -12.04
CA ASN A 164 10.24 14.03 -12.87
C ASN A 164 11.68 13.82 -12.41
N PHE A 165 12.05 12.60 -12.03
CA PHE A 165 13.43 12.28 -11.68
C PHE A 165 13.80 10.87 -12.10
N VAL A 166 15.11 10.61 -12.18
CA VAL A 166 15.68 9.32 -12.56
C VAL A 166 16.43 8.78 -11.36
N LEU A 167 16.10 7.58 -10.93
CA LEU A 167 16.89 6.89 -9.91
C LEU A 167 18.16 6.28 -10.50
N SER A 168 19.11 5.97 -9.62
CA SER A 168 20.24 5.13 -9.98
C SER A 168 19.77 3.78 -10.51
N ALA A 169 20.61 3.13 -11.30
CA ALA A 169 20.27 1.86 -11.91
C ALA A 169 20.04 0.76 -10.86
N LEU A 170 18.91 0.07 -10.95
CA LEU A 170 18.60 -1.13 -10.19
C LEU A 170 19.20 -2.34 -10.91
N ARG A 171 20.10 -3.07 -10.25
CA ARG A 171 20.64 -4.33 -10.76
C ARG A 171 19.88 -5.49 -10.13
N THR A 172 19.47 -6.44 -10.96
CA THR A 172 18.65 -7.57 -10.52
C THR A 172 19.28 -8.89 -10.97
N PRO A 173 19.03 -9.99 -10.22
CA PRO A 173 19.51 -11.32 -10.60
C PRO A 173 18.63 -11.98 -11.70
N TYR A 174 17.66 -11.26 -12.26
CA TYR A 174 16.68 -11.84 -13.18
C TYR A 174 17.12 -11.67 -14.64
N THR A 175 16.72 -12.62 -15.48
CA THR A 175 16.98 -12.60 -16.93
C THR A 175 16.00 -11.69 -17.66
N GLU A 176 16.29 -11.39 -18.93
CA GLU A 176 15.41 -10.65 -19.82
C GLU A 176 13.99 -11.25 -19.87
N GLU A 177 13.88 -12.58 -19.99
CA GLU A 177 12.60 -13.31 -20.04
C GLU A 177 11.72 -13.00 -18.82
N ILE A 178 12.30 -13.02 -17.63
CA ILE A 178 11.61 -12.70 -16.38
C ILE A 178 11.20 -11.23 -16.37
N LEU A 179 12.10 -10.32 -16.77
CA LEU A 179 11.86 -8.88 -16.74
C LEU A 179 10.79 -8.44 -17.76
N GLN A 180 10.71 -9.09 -18.92
CA GLN A 180 9.68 -8.83 -19.94
C GLN A 180 8.27 -9.23 -19.48
N ALA A 181 8.15 -10.23 -18.61
CA ALA A 181 6.87 -10.69 -18.08
C ALA A 181 6.23 -9.71 -17.07
N ILE A 182 6.96 -8.67 -16.66
CA ILE A 182 6.63 -7.79 -15.55
C ILE A 182 6.21 -6.43 -16.07
N PRO A 183 5.16 -5.80 -15.49
CA PRO A 183 4.79 -4.44 -15.84
C PRO A 183 5.97 -3.48 -15.67
N THR A 184 6.22 -2.70 -16.72
CA THR A 184 7.22 -1.62 -16.68
C THR A 184 6.63 -0.31 -16.14
N SER A 185 5.33 -0.27 -15.84
CA SER A 185 4.64 0.92 -15.35
C SER A 185 3.89 0.61 -14.06
N TRP A 186 4.23 1.34 -13.00
CA TRP A 186 3.67 1.18 -11.66
C TRP A 186 3.05 2.49 -11.19
N ARG A 187 1.94 2.40 -10.46
CA ARG A 187 1.29 3.53 -9.83
C ARG A 187 1.09 3.23 -8.36
N PHE A 188 1.60 4.09 -7.50
CA PHE A 188 1.48 3.94 -6.05
C PHE A 188 0.79 5.14 -5.44
N VAL A 189 -0.16 4.87 -4.55
CA VAL A 189 -0.62 5.84 -3.57
C VAL A 189 0.25 5.69 -2.34
N VAL A 190 0.80 6.80 -1.86
CA VAL A 190 1.66 6.79 -0.68
C VAL A 190 1.04 7.67 0.38
N ASP A 191 0.68 7.02 1.49
CA ASP A 191 0.05 7.64 2.64
C ASP A 191 1.03 7.65 3.82
N GLN A 192 1.01 8.69 4.65
CA GLN A 192 1.76 8.76 5.90
C GLN A 192 0.88 9.28 7.06
N ASP A 193 -0.42 9.49 6.82
CA ASP A 193 -1.38 9.87 7.84
C ASP A 193 -1.98 8.63 8.55
N GLY A 194 -1.51 7.42 8.20
CA GLY A 194 -1.91 6.16 8.79
C GLY A 194 -1.37 5.94 10.21
N GLU A 195 -1.81 4.85 10.84
CA GLU A 195 -1.32 4.47 12.17
C GLU A 195 0.20 4.29 12.16
N PRO A 196 0.93 4.82 13.17
CA PRO A 196 2.39 4.81 13.19
C PRO A 196 2.98 3.39 13.33
N ASP A 197 2.26 2.48 14.00
CA ASP A 197 2.71 1.12 14.35
C ASP A 197 1.64 0.07 14.00
N PRO A 198 1.35 -0.16 12.71
CA PRO A 198 0.32 -1.10 12.30
C PRO A 198 0.70 -2.57 12.63
N LEU A 199 1.97 -2.85 12.93
CA LEU A 199 2.47 -4.18 13.27
C LEU A 199 2.69 -4.38 14.78
N ARG A 200 2.09 -3.52 15.61
CA ARG A 200 2.30 -3.54 17.06
C ARG A 200 2.04 -4.89 17.70
N GLU A 201 1.08 -5.67 17.19
CA GLU A 201 0.79 -7.02 17.69
C GLU A 201 1.94 -8.02 17.49
N LEU A 202 2.82 -7.75 16.54
CA LEU A 202 4.00 -8.58 16.23
C LEU A 202 5.26 -8.11 16.95
N HIS A 203 5.21 -6.96 17.63
CA HIS A 203 6.37 -6.38 18.32
C HIS A 203 6.95 -7.35 19.34
N ARG A 204 8.27 -7.41 19.40
CA ARG A 204 9.04 -8.19 20.38
C ARG A 204 9.73 -7.23 21.34
N ASP A 205 9.65 -7.50 22.64
CA ASP A 205 10.30 -6.67 23.66
C ASP A 205 11.80 -6.47 23.38
N ASN A 206 12.32 -5.27 23.63
CA ASN A 206 13.74 -4.85 23.56
C ASN A 206 14.35 -4.52 22.18
N GLN A 207 13.57 -4.12 21.17
CA GLN A 207 14.14 -3.54 19.95
C GLN A 207 14.15 -2.00 20.01
N ALA A 208 15.24 -1.39 19.56
CA ALA A 208 15.34 0.05 19.48
C ALA A 208 14.40 0.57 18.36
N PRO A 209 13.69 1.69 18.59
CA PRO A 209 12.79 2.24 17.59
C PRO A 209 13.59 2.75 16.39
N TRP A 210 13.26 2.22 15.22
CA TRP A 210 13.67 2.68 13.91
C TRP A 210 13.16 4.11 13.66
N GLN A 211 14.00 4.93 13.03
CA GLN A 211 13.84 6.39 12.95
C GLN A 211 13.47 6.90 11.55
N GLY A 212 12.98 6.04 10.65
CA GLY A 212 12.61 6.46 9.31
C GLY A 212 11.17 6.96 9.22
N LEU A 213 10.55 6.76 8.06
CA LEU A 213 9.22 7.26 7.74
C LEU A 213 8.11 6.43 8.43
N ASN A 214 7.95 6.59 9.75
CA ASN A 214 6.87 5.94 10.51
C ASN A 214 5.49 6.31 9.96
N GLY A 215 4.54 5.36 10.05
CA GLY A 215 3.18 5.49 9.50
C GLY A 215 3.08 5.47 7.98
N LEU A 216 4.20 5.31 7.26
CA LEU A 216 4.21 5.25 5.80
C LEU A 216 3.55 3.96 5.29
N GLN A 217 2.60 4.10 4.37
CA GLN A 217 1.93 2.98 3.72
C GLN A 217 1.93 3.19 2.20
N TRP A 218 2.41 2.18 1.47
CA TRP A 218 2.46 2.15 0.01
C TRP A 218 1.37 1.24 -0.52
N TRP A 219 0.53 1.81 -1.38
CA TRP A 219 -0.60 1.15 -1.97
C TRP A 219 -0.45 1.08 -3.48
N LEU A 220 -0.43 -0.12 -4.06
CA LEU A 220 -0.45 -0.29 -5.50
C LEU A 220 -1.82 0.10 -6.05
N ASP A 221 -1.85 1.11 -6.90
CA ASP A 221 -3.05 1.62 -7.55
C ASP A 221 -3.44 0.73 -8.75
N SER A 222 -4.12 -0.37 -8.44
CA SER A 222 -4.83 -1.19 -9.42
C SER A 222 -6.29 -0.80 -9.43
N ASP A 223 -6.74 -0.17 -10.51
CA ASP A 223 -8.16 0.11 -10.77
C ASP A 223 -8.92 0.77 -9.60
N HIS A 224 -8.26 1.70 -8.89
CA HIS A 224 -8.84 2.49 -7.79
C HIS A 224 -9.20 1.70 -6.52
N GLN A 225 -8.58 0.55 -6.26
CA GLN A 225 -8.85 -0.25 -5.06
C GLN A 225 -7.65 -0.48 -4.14
N GLY A 226 -6.49 0.12 -4.45
CA GLY A 226 -5.33 0.28 -3.56
C GLY A 226 -4.95 -0.99 -2.80
N LEU A 227 -3.95 -1.71 -3.29
CA LEU A 227 -3.47 -2.91 -2.59
C LEU A 227 -2.29 -2.53 -1.68
N PRO A 228 -2.30 -2.88 -0.38
CA PRO A 228 -1.16 -2.58 0.48
C PRO A 228 0.03 -3.41 0.00
N ILE A 229 1.18 -2.76 -0.21
CA ILE A 229 2.41 -3.42 -0.66
C ILE A 229 3.51 -3.30 0.39
N VAL A 230 3.69 -2.11 0.96
CA VAL A 230 4.68 -1.85 2.01
C VAL A 230 4.04 -1.03 3.12
N ILE A 231 4.34 -1.38 4.36
CA ILE A 231 3.97 -0.65 5.57
C ILE A 231 5.24 -0.35 6.36
N ALA A 232 5.36 0.85 6.89
CA ALA A 232 6.43 1.22 7.81
C ALA A 232 5.96 1.01 9.25
N ASP A 233 6.87 0.52 10.07
CA ASP A 233 6.66 0.23 11.49
C ASP A 233 7.89 0.64 12.28
N SER A 234 7.69 1.18 13.48
CA SER A 234 8.80 1.70 14.29
C SER A 234 9.75 0.61 14.78
N GLN A 235 9.37 -0.66 14.82
CA GLN A 235 10.25 -1.74 15.26
C GLN A 235 10.88 -2.48 14.07
N PHE A 236 10.10 -2.73 13.02
CA PHE A 236 10.54 -3.56 11.89
C PHE A 236 11.05 -2.77 10.68
N GLY A 237 10.89 -1.45 10.67
CA GLY A 237 11.19 -0.61 9.51
C GLY A 237 10.17 -0.82 8.40
N TYR A 238 10.63 -1.01 7.16
CA TYR A 238 9.72 -1.23 6.02
C TYR A 238 9.39 -2.72 5.84
N VAL A 239 8.11 -3.04 5.86
CA VAL A 239 7.60 -4.41 5.77
C VAL A 239 6.80 -4.61 4.50
N TYR A 240 7.16 -5.62 3.71
CA TYR A 240 6.43 -6.02 2.50
C TYR A 240 5.26 -6.95 2.84
N VAL A 241 4.08 -6.57 2.35
CA VAL A 241 2.80 -7.27 2.54
C VAL A 241 2.07 -7.56 1.22
N GLY A 242 2.67 -7.25 0.07
CA GLY A 242 2.02 -7.34 -1.24
C GLY A 242 1.68 -8.76 -1.73
N ASN A 243 2.15 -9.79 -1.01
CA ASN A 243 1.81 -11.20 -1.23
C ASN A 243 0.63 -11.68 -0.38
N ILE A 244 0.06 -10.85 0.49
CA ILE A 244 -1.11 -11.20 1.30
C ILE A 244 -2.37 -10.72 0.59
N ILE A 245 -3.38 -11.59 0.51
CA ILE A 245 -4.70 -11.22 0.00
C ILE A 245 -5.44 -10.47 1.11
N PRO A 246 -5.75 -9.17 0.93
CA PRO A 246 -6.53 -8.43 1.90
C PRO A 246 -7.96 -8.98 1.99
N GLN A 247 -8.51 -8.97 3.20
CA GLN A 247 -9.90 -9.29 3.48
C GLN A 247 -10.60 -8.04 3.99
N LEU A 248 -11.88 -7.84 3.69
CA LEU A 248 -12.64 -6.80 4.38
C LEU A 248 -12.78 -7.21 5.84
N ALA A 249 -12.46 -6.29 6.76
CA ALA A 249 -12.68 -6.55 8.17
C ALA A 249 -14.19 -6.74 8.40
N THR A 250 -14.59 -7.96 8.78
CA THR A 250 -15.94 -8.20 9.28
C THR A 250 -16.05 -7.55 10.64
N VAL A 251 -16.84 -6.48 10.74
CA VAL A 251 -17.24 -5.92 12.04
C VAL A 251 -18.00 -7.01 12.78
N THR A 252 -17.29 -7.75 13.63
CA THR A 252 -17.92 -8.72 14.53
C THR A 252 -18.66 -7.87 15.53
N LYS A 253 -19.99 -7.89 15.43
CA LYS A 253 -20.95 -7.07 16.18
C LYS A 253 -20.95 -7.45 17.67
N ASN A 254 -19.84 -7.27 18.37
CA ASN A 254 -19.69 -7.49 19.81
C ASN A 254 -19.35 -6.21 20.58
N ASP A 255 -19.02 -5.11 19.90
CA ASP A 255 -19.07 -3.79 20.52
C ASP A 255 -20.52 -3.33 20.54
N SER A 256 -21.25 -3.87 21.51
CA SER A 256 -22.47 -3.25 22.00
C SER A 256 -22.07 -1.90 22.58
N ILE A 257 -22.15 -0.88 21.74
CA ILE A 257 -22.23 0.51 22.18
C ILE A 257 -23.48 0.56 23.06
N GLU A 258 -23.31 0.51 24.38
CA GLU A 258 -24.33 0.93 25.32
C GLU A 258 -24.62 2.40 25.01
N PHE A 259 -25.61 2.64 24.16
CA PHE A 259 -26.28 3.91 24.12
C PHE A 259 -26.96 4.09 25.47
N SER A 260 -26.28 4.79 26.37
CA SER A 260 -26.90 5.34 27.57
C SER A 260 -27.98 6.33 27.13
N SER A 261 -29.20 5.85 26.97
CA SER A 261 -30.39 6.67 26.84
C SER A 261 -30.71 7.29 28.20
N ASN A 262 -29.96 8.32 28.58
CA ASN A 262 -30.32 9.21 29.68
C ASN A 262 -30.40 10.64 29.14
N THR A 263 -31.56 10.96 28.57
CA THR A 263 -32.11 12.31 28.71
C THR A 263 -33.51 12.16 29.23
N ASP A 264 -33.61 12.37 30.55
CA ASP A 264 -34.82 12.49 31.33
C ASP A 264 -35.84 13.42 30.65
N THR A 265 -37.07 12.93 30.59
CA THR A 265 -38.28 13.74 30.64
C THR A 265 -38.29 14.63 31.89
N SER A 266 -38.85 15.83 31.72
CA SER A 266 -39.41 16.74 32.74
C SER A 266 -38.56 17.97 33.13
N ALA A 267 -38.89 19.11 32.52
CA ALA A 267 -39.42 20.31 33.20
C ALA A 267 -39.92 21.33 32.16
#